data_AF-A0A2P1QNC4-F1
#
_entry.id   AF-A0A2P1QNC4-F1
#
_cell.length_a   1.000
_cell.length_b   1.000
_cell.length_c   1.000
_cell.angle_alpha   90.00
_cell.angle_beta   90.00
_cell.angle_gamma   90.00
#
_symmetry.space_group_name_H-M   'P 1'
#
loop_
_entity.id
_entity.type
_entity.pdbx_description
1 polymer ?
#
loop_
_entity_poly.entity_id
_entity_poly.type
_entity_poly.pdbx_seq_one_letter_code
_entity_poly.pdbx_strand_id
1 'polypeptide(L)'
;MTGFLTVMLCLGVAAVFFHLLYSVDTRRIDKAEKKRDAQNGISKEYGDPKKVYGKNWDPNLPKPRICPVCGKYLQKMEYLYAVIAEPPSPGIKRHARIYGCRYCYLGLNDETPTQNVNSQNQNPEWAPTPINDEELGI
;
A
#
# COMPACT_ATOMS: atom_id res chain seq x y z
N MET A 1 20.95 -29.10 -35.68
CA MET A 1 20.69 -29.53 -34.29
C MET A 1 21.60 -28.87 -33.26
N THR A 2 22.89 -28.66 -33.54
CA THR A 2 23.85 -28.08 -32.57
C THR A 2 23.54 -26.65 -32.14
N GLY A 3 23.12 -25.76 -33.05
CA GLY A 3 22.81 -24.36 -32.72
C GLY A 3 21.60 -24.16 -31.79
N PHE A 4 20.61 -25.04 -31.85
CA PHE A 4 19.45 -24.97 -30.95
C PHE A 4 19.83 -25.38 -29.52
N LEU A 5 20.69 -26.39 -29.39
CA LEU A 5 21.20 -26.85 -28.09
C LEU A 5 22.09 -25.80 -27.42
N THR A 6 22.92 -25.07 -28.19
CA THR A 6 23.75 -23.99 -27.62
C THR A 6 22.90 -22.81 -27.15
N VAL A 7 21.86 -22.42 -27.89
CA VAL A 7 20.94 -21.35 -27.48
C VAL A 7 20.18 -21.74 -26.20
N MET A 8 19.67 -22.97 -26.11
CA MET A 8 18.99 -23.44 -24.91
C MET A 8 19.91 -23.53 -23.70
N LEU A 9 21.17 -23.94 -23.89
CA LEU A 9 22.19 -23.93 -22.83
C LEU A 9 22.45 -22.51 -22.32
N CYS A 10 22.62 -21.54 -23.22
CA CYS A 10 22.83 -20.14 -22.85
C CYS A 10 21.64 -19.55 -22.08
N LEU A 11 20.40 -19.84 -22.52
CA LEU A 11 19.19 -19.38 -21.83
C LEU A 11 19.06 -20.00 -20.44
N GLY A 12 19.38 -21.29 -20.29
CA GLY A 12 19.39 -21.97 -18.99
C GLY A 12 20.39 -21.34 -18.02
N VAL A 13 21.62 -21.09 -18.46
CA VAL A 13 22.66 -20.43 -17.64
C VAL A 13 22.25 -19.01 -17.26
N ALA A 14 21.68 -18.25 -18.21
CA ALA A 14 21.19 -16.90 -17.94
C ALA A 14 20.06 -16.90 -16.90
N ALA A 15 19.09 -17.81 -17.02
CA ALA A 15 17.97 -17.92 -16.07
C ALA A 15 18.46 -18.22 -14.65
N VAL A 16 19.41 -19.15 -14.49
CA VAL A 16 20.02 -19.47 -13.19
C VAL A 16 20.77 -18.25 -12.62
N PHE A 17 21.54 -17.56 -13.46
CA PHE A 17 22.29 -16.37 -13.06
C PHE A 17 21.37 -15.23 -12.58
N PHE A 18 20.31 -14.92 -13.33
CA PHE A 18 19.33 -13.91 -12.93
C PHE A 18 18.57 -14.31 -11.66
N HIS A 19 18.23 -15.59 -11.50
CA HIS A 19 17.58 -16.08 -10.29
C HIS A 19 18.49 -15.94 -9.05
N LEU A 20 19.78 -16.22 -9.19
CA LEU A 20 20.75 -16.03 -8.11
C LEU A 20 20.89 -14.55 -7.76
N LEU A 21 21.03 -13.65 -8.75
CA LEU A 21 21.08 -12.21 -8.51
C LEU A 21 19.81 -11.72 -7.81
N TYR A 22 18.64 -12.14 -8.28
CA TYR A 22 17.36 -11.79 -7.67
C TYR A 22 17.27 -12.26 -6.21
N SER A 23 17.70 -13.50 -5.91
CA SER A 23 17.70 -14.03 -4.55
C SER A 23 18.67 -13.31 -3.60
N VAL A 24 19.81 -12.83 -4.12
CA VAL A 24 20.80 -12.09 -3.33
C VAL A 24 20.32 -10.66 -3.10
N ASP A 25 19.75 -10.03 -4.12
CA ASP A 25 19.27 -8.65 -4.04
C ASP A 25 18.08 -8.54 -3.07
N THR A 26 17.11 -9.45 -3.16
CA THR A 26 16.02 -9.59 -2.18
C THR A 26 16.56 -9.77 -0.76
N ARG A 27 17.51 -10.71 -0.54
CA ARG A 27 18.14 -10.92 0.78
C ARG A 27 18.89 -9.69 1.30
N ARG A 28 19.53 -8.89 0.43
CA ARG A 28 20.23 -7.66 0.84
C ARG A 28 19.24 -6.60 1.27
N ILE A 29 18.13 -6.45 0.54
CA ILE A 29 17.05 -5.52 0.87
C ILE A 29 16.40 -5.91 2.21
N ASP A 30 16.06 -7.18 2.41
CA ASP A 30 15.44 -7.67 3.66
C ASP A 30 16.34 -7.43 4.88
N LYS A 31 17.66 -7.64 4.73
CA LYS A 31 18.64 -7.35 5.80
C LYS A 31 18.75 -5.85 6.08
N ALA A 32 18.69 -5.01 5.06
CA ALA A 32 18.73 -3.56 5.23
C ALA A 32 17.46 -3.06 5.93
N GLU A 33 16.30 -3.59 5.57
CA GLU A 33 15.01 -3.31 6.22
C GLU A 33 15.03 -3.75 7.69
N LYS A 34 15.45 -4.99 7.98
CA LYS A 34 15.57 -5.50 9.35
C LYS A 34 16.50 -4.67 10.24
N LYS A 35 17.60 -4.15 9.69
CA LYS A 35 18.52 -3.25 10.44
C LYS A 35 17.88 -1.91 10.77
N ARG A 36 17.13 -1.32 9.83
CA ARG A 36 16.39 -0.08 10.05
C ARG A 36 15.30 -0.26 11.11
N ASP A 37 14.61 -1.39 11.07
CA ASP A 37 13.58 -1.73 12.05
C ASP A 37 14.16 -1.88 13.46
N ALA A 38 15.31 -2.57 13.58
CA ALA A 38 15.98 -2.79 14.86
C ALA A 38 16.50 -1.50 15.48
N GLN A 39 16.92 -0.53 14.65
CA GLN A 39 17.47 0.75 15.11
C GLN A 39 16.39 1.74 15.54
N ASN A 40 15.19 1.66 14.96
CA ASN A 40 14.13 2.63 15.23
C ASN A 40 13.21 2.25 16.40
N GLY A 41 13.24 1.03 16.92
CA GLY A 41 12.49 0.64 18.14
C GLY A 41 10.96 0.83 18.07
N ILE A 42 10.40 1.08 16.87
CA ILE A 42 8.98 1.35 16.66
C ILE A 42 8.26 0.02 16.49
N SER A 43 7.20 -0.20 17.29
CA SER A 43 6.26 -1.29 17.13
C SER A 43 5.75 -1.36 15.68
N LYS A 44 6.07 -2.47 15.03
CA LYS A 44 6.29 -2.64 13.59
C LYS A 44 5.13 -2.42 12.63
N GLU A 45 3.93 -2.25 13.13
CA GLU A 45 2.75 -2.51 12.29
C GLU A 45 2.15 -1.24 11.70
N TYR A 46 2.37 -0.10 12.36
CA TYR A 46 1.62 1.10 12.09
C TYR A 46 2.43 2.38 12.30
N GLY A 47 2.41 3.27 11.31
CA GLY A 47 3.03 4.59 11.37
C GLY A 47 2.00 5.69 11.15
N ASP A 48 2.28 6.87 11.69
CA ASP A 48 1.37 8.03 11.57
C ASP A 48 1.42 8.60 10.13
N PRO A 49 0.31 8.53 9.36
CA PRO A 49 0.27 9.05 8.00
C PRO A 49 0.58 10.55 7.94
N LYS A 50 0.19 11.32 8.96
CA LYS A 50 0.38 12.78 8.96
C LYS A 50 1.85 13.16 9.02
N LYS A 51 2.68 12.37 9.71
CA LYS A 51 4.12 12.60 9.80
C LYS A 51 4.84 12.25 8.50
N VAL A 52 4.43 11.16 7.85
CA VAL A 52 5.08 10.68 6.63
C VAL A 52 4.63 11.48 5.42
N TYR A 53 3.33 11.72 5.25
CA TYR A 53 2.80 12.53 4.14
C TYR A 53 2.89 14.03 4.39
N GLY A 54 3.15 14.44 5.62
CA GLY A 54 3.43 15.83 5.97
C GLY A 54 4.73 16.35 5.38
N LYS A 55 4.91 17.68 5.47
CA LYS A 55 6.13 18.37 5.02
C LYS A 55 7.32 18.24 5.98
N ASN A 56 7.13 17.58 7.12
CA ASN A 56 8.10 17.51 8.22
C ASN A 56 8.94 16.22 8.22
N TRP A 57 8.95 15.46 7.12
CA TRP A 57 9.75 14.24 7.02
C TRP A 57 11.21 14.58 6.70
N ASP A 58 12.15 13.90 7.36
CA ASP A 58 13.59 14.08 7.12
C ASP A 58 13.94 13.70 5.66
N PRO A 59 14.46 14.63 4.84
CA PRO A 59 14.84 14.37 3.45
C PRO A 59 15.90 13.28 3.30
N ASN A 60 16.71 13.02 4.34
CA ASN A 60 17.80 12.05 4.29
C ASN A 60 17.33 10.61 4.52
N LEU A 61 16.11 10.41 5.04
CA LEU A 61 15.56 9.08 5.30
C LEU A 61 14.62 8.63 4.17
N PRO A 62 14.75 7.39 3.68
CA PRO A 62 13.84 6.87 2.67
C PRO A 62 12.43 6.76 3.26
N LYS A 63 11.51 7.46 2.60
CA LYS A 63 10.10 7.61 2.99
C LYS A 63 9.41 6.24 2.98
N PRO A 64 8.85 5.77 4.11
CA PRO A 64 8.13 4.51 4.15
C PRO A 64 6.83 4.61 3.35
N ARG A 65 6.39 3.46 2.81
CA ARG A 65 5.06 3.33 2.19
C ARG A 65 4.06 3.02 3.30
N ILE A 66 3.07 3.90 3.48
CA ILE A 66 2.10 3.79 4.58
C ILE A 66 0.70 3.98 4.02
N CYS A 67 -0.29 3.26 4.54
CA CYS A 67 -1.68 3.51 4.17
C CYS A 67 -2.14 4.85 4.77
N PRO A 68 -2.68 5.79 3.98
CA PRO A 68 -3.16 7.06 4.51
C PRO A 68 -4.46 6.93 5.32
N VAL A 69 -5.21 5.84 5.13
CA VAL A 69 -6.49 5.60 5.81
C VAL A 69 -6.25 4.96 7.17
N CYS A 70 -5.55 3.82 7.16
CA CYS A 70 -5.30 3.09 8.38
C CYS A 70 -3.99 3.60 9.02
N GLY A 71 -2.86 3.56 8.32
CA GLY A 71 -1.53 3.84 8.90
C GLY A 71 -0.61 2.61 8.88
N LYS A 72 -1.11 1.48 8.36
CA LYS A 72 -0.31 0.28 8.18
C LYS A 72 0.86 0.52 7.23
N TYR A 73 2.02 -0.02 7.55
CA TYR A 73 3.13 -0.08 6.59
C TYR A 73 2.77 -1.00 5.44
N LEU A 74 2.95 -0.52 4.20
CA LEU A 74 2.77 -1.31 2.99
C LEU A 74 4.09 -1.92 2.55
N GLN A 75 4.07 -3.20 2.25
CA GLN A 75 5.18 -3.88 1.60
C GLN A 75 5.36 -3.37 0.15
N LYS A 76 6.50 -3.67 -0.46
CA LYS A 76 6.83 -3.23 -1.84
C LYS A 76 5.80 -3.66 -2.89
N MET A 77 5.18 -4.84 -2.68
CA MET A 77 4.19 -5.45 -3.58
C MET A 77 2.74 -5.06 -3.24
N GLU A 78 2.52 -4.44 -2.09
CA GLU A 78 1.20 -3.97 -1.69
C GLU A 78 0.93 -2.59 -2.29
N TYR A 79 -0.34 -2.34 -2.61
CA TYR A 79 -0.78 -1.13 -3.30
C TYR A 79 -2.00 -0.51 -2.61
N LEU A 80 -2.21 0.76 -2.95
CA LEU A 80 -3.38 1.52 -2.54
C LEU A 80 -4.47 1.42 -3.60
N TYR A 81 -5.70 1.26 -3.14
CA TYR A 81 -6.90 1.35 -3.95
C TYR A 81 -7.31 2.82 -4.04
N ALA A 82 -7.41 3.32 -5.26
CA ALA A 82 -7.81 4.69 -5.53
C ALA A 82 -8.58 4.77 -6.86
N VAL A 83 -9.49 5.74 -6.96
CA VAL A 83 -10.18 6.08 -8.20
C VAL A 83 -9.79 7.48 -8.61
N ILE A 84 -9.39 7.63 -9.86
CA ILE A 84 -9.07 8.93 -10.47
C ILE A 84 -10.35 9.45 -11.09
N ALA A 85 -10.88 10.56 -10.59
CA ALA A 85 -12.04 11.20 -11.19
C ALA A 85 -11.64 11.89 -12.50
N GLU A 86 -12.51 11.78 -13.51
CA GLU A 86 -12.37 12.58 -14.71
C GLU A 86 -12.58 14.06 -14.38
N PRO A 87 -11.76 14.96 -14.97
CA PRO A 87 -11.89 16.37 -14.70
C PRO A 87 -13.23 16.87 -15.29
N PRO A 88 -14.02 17.66 -14.55
CA PRO A 88 -15.31 18.15 -15.03
C PRO A 88 -15.19 19.15 -16.19
N SER A 89 -13.99 19.68 -16.45
CA SER A 89 -13.72 20.62 -17.53
C SER A 89 -12.23 20.57 -17.94
N PRO A 90 -11.91 20.77 -19.23
CA PRO A 90 -10.53 20.86 -19.69
C PRO A 90 -9.80 22.05 -19.02
N GLY A 91 -8.76 21.76 -18.25
CA GLY A 91 -7.95 22.75 -17.52
C GLY A 91 -7.95 22.56 -15.99
N ILE A 92 -8.86 21.75 -15.46
CA ILE A 92 -8.91 21.42 -14.03
C ILE A 92 -8.04 20.19 -13.75
N LYS A 93 -7.31 20.23 -12.62
CA LYS A 93 -6.47 19.11 -12.18
C LYS A 93 -7.34 17.90 -11.82
N ARG A 94 -6.89 16.70 -12.20
CA ARG A 94 -7.58 15.45 -11.83
C ARG A 94 -7.49 15.24 -10.32
N HIS A 95 -8.61 14.87 -9.71
CA HIS A 95 -8.66 14.52 -8.30
C HIS A 95 -8.67 13.00 -8.14
N ALA A 96 -7.75 12.47 -7.33
CA ALA A 96 -7.76 11.06 -6.96
C ALA A 96 -8.44 10.90 -5.59
N ARG A 97 -9.45 10.04 -5.51
CA ARG A 97 -10.05 9.59 -4.26
C ARG A 97 -9.34 8.32 -3.82
N ILE A 98 -8.71 8.35 -2.64
CA ILE A 98 -7.96 7.22 -2.08
C ILE A 98 -8.89 6.46 -1.12
N TYR A 99 -9.09 5.17 -1.36
CA TYR A 99 -9.90 4.29 -0.51
C TYR A 99 -9.08 3.56 0.56
N GLY A 100 -7.76 3.45 0.39
CA GLY A 100 -6.85 2.86 1.37
C GLY A 100 -6.11 1.64 0.83
N CYS A 101 -5.53 0.82 1.70
CA CYS A 101 -4.83 -0.41 1.33
C CYS A 101 -5.82 -1.57 1.13
N ARG A 102 -5.31 -2.75 0.76
CA ARG A 102 -6.09 -4.01 0.63
C ARG A 102 -6.99 -4.26 1.83
N TYR A 103 -6.49 -4.00 3.03
CA TYR A 103 -7.22 -4.21 4.29
C TYR A 103 -8.38 -3.22 4.47
N CYS A 104 -8.16 -1.93 4.20
CA CYS A 104 -9.23 -0.91 4.27
C CYS A 104 -10.31 -1.11 3.19
N TYR A 105 -9.90 -1.49 1.98
CA TYR A 105 -10.81 -1.55 0.84
C TYR A 105 -11.65 -2.84 0.82
N LEU A 106 -11.03 -3.98 1.13
CA LEU A 106 -11.70 -5.29 1.07
C LEU A 106 -12.19 -5.78 2.43
N GLY A 107 -11.91 -5.04 3.52
CA GLY A 107 -12.28 -5.46 4.88
C GLY A 107 -11.58 -6.74 5.34
N LEU A 108 -10.43 -7.06 4.74
CA LEU A 108 -9.62 -8.19 5.16
C LEU A 108 -8.99 -7.81 6.50
N ASN A 109 -9.43 -8.44 7.58
CA ASN A 109 -8.72 -8.36 8.85
C ASN A 109 -7.55 -9.34 8.74
N ASP A 110 -6.32 -8.84 8.86
CA ASP A 110 -5.23 -9.73 9.25
C ASP A 110 -5.56 -10.18 10.68
N GLU A 111 -5.91 -11.45 10.84
CA GLU A 111 -6.11 -12.02 12.16
C GLU A 111 -4.77 -12.06 12.92
N THR A 112 -4.45 -11.00 13.64
CA THR A 112 -3.59 -11.04 14.83
C THR A 112 -4.09 -10.04 15.89
N PRO A 113 -3.96 -10.37 17.19
CA PRO A 113 -4.89 -9.91 18.22
C PRO A 113 -4.52 -8.53 18.79
N THR A 114 -5.57 -7.72 18.97
CA THR A 114 -5.75 -6.68 20.00
C THR A 114 -4.57 -5.75 20.34
N GLN A 115 -4.73 -4.48 19.98
CA GLN A 115 -4.52 -3.40 20.96
C GLN A 115 -5.80 -2.59 21.13
N ASN A 116 -6.26 -2.59 22.38
CA ASN A 116 -7.35 -1.81 22.92
C ASN A 116 -7.31 -0.35 22.43
N VAL A 117 -8.22 0.02 21.54
CA VAL A 117 -8.76 1.38 21.54
C VAL A 117 -10.09 1.29 22.24
N ASN A 118 -10.05 1.75 23.50
CA ASN A 118 -11.16 1.89 24.41
C ASN A 118 -12.38 2.46 23.68
N SER A 119 -13.44 1.66 23.60
CA SER A 119 -14.76 2.09 23.15
C SER A 119 -15.37 3.00 24.22
N GLN A 120 -15.22 4.31 24.06
CA GLN A 120 -16.20 5.28 24.59
C GLN A 120 -16.28 6.49 23.64
N ASN A 121 -17.05 6.34 22.57
CA ASN A 121 -18.06 7.33 22.19
C ASN A 121 -19.00 6.72 21.16
N GLN A 122 -20.07 6.12 21.67
CA GLN A 122 -21.25 5.81 20.87
C GLN A 122 -21.92 7.13 20.51
N ASN A 123 -22.08 7.38 19.21
CA ASN A 123 -23.26 8.07 18.70
C ASN A 123 -23.73 7.30 17.47
N PRO A 124 -24.93 6.69 17.47
CA PRO A 124 -25.47 6.04 16.29
C PRO A 124 -26.10 7.09 15.36
N GLU A 125 -26.59 6.63 14.20
CA GLU A 125 -27.43 7.36 13.25
C GLU A 125 -26.72 8.00 12.04
N TRP A 126 -26.28 7.15 11.12
CA TRP A 126 -26.41 7.47 9.69
C TRP A 126 -26.91 6.21 8.97
N ALA A 127 -28.23 6.08 8.84
CA ALA A 127 -28.84 5.21 7.85
C ALA A 127 -28.96 5.99 6.53
N PRO A 128 -28.61 5.41 5.37
CA PRO A 128 -28.90 6.04 4.09
C PRO A 128 -30.41 6.06 3.88
N THR A 129 -31.00 7.25 3.76
CA THR A 129 -32.41 7.42 3.43
C THR A 129 -32.71 6.89 2.03
N PRO A 130 -33.79 6.11 1.84
CA PRO A 130 -34.25 5.74 0.50
C PRO A 130 -34.76 7.00 -0.23
N ILE A 131 -34.31 7.16 -1.47
CA ILE A 131 -34.79 8.20 -2.39
C ILE A 131 -36.20 7.76 -2.83
N ASN A 132 -37.21 8.55 -2.51
CA ASN A 132 -38.56 8.37 -3.04
C ASN A 132 -38.68 9.19 -4.33
N ASP A 133 -39.19 8.56 -5.38
CA ASP A 133 -39.21 9.01 -6.77
C ASP A 133 -40.26 10.12 -7.05
N GLU A 134 -40.77 10.79 -6.02
CA GLU A 134 -41.93 11.70 -6.12
C GLU A 134 -41.55 13.18 -6.34
N GLU A 135 -40.26 13.46 -6.59
CA GLU A 135 -39.77 14.80 -6.97
C GLU A 135 -39.48 14.94 -8.48
N LEU A 136 -40.08 14.07 -9.31
CA LEU A 136 -40.38 14.39 -10.72
C LEU A 136 -41.87 14.69 -10.86
N GLY A 137 -42.27 15.85 -10.34
CA GLY A 137 -43.55 16.47 -10.62
C GLY A 137 -43.32 17.78 -11.36
N ILE A 138 -43.55 17.73 -12.69
CA ILE A 138 -43.58 18.82 -13.68
C ILE A 138 -42.20 19.37 -14.14
#